data_AF-A0A8J8AJI9-F1
#
_entry.id   AF-A0A8J8AJI9-F1
#
_cell.length_a   1.000
_cell.length_b   1.000
_cell.length_c   1.000
_cell.angle_alpha   90.00
_cell.angle_beta   90.00
_cell.angle_gamma   90.00
#
_symmetry.space_group_name_H-M   'P 1'
#
loop_
_entity.id
_entity.type
_entity.pdbx_description
1 polymer ?
#
loop_
_entity_poly.entity_id
_entity_poly.type
_entity_poly.pdbx_seq_one_letter_code
_entity_poly.pdbx_strand_id
1 'polypeptide(L)' 'MQVEELVEEKTATKRTENISGSVAVLEALIAENVQTIFGYPGGAIMPIYDALYDYNDKLEHILVRHEQGA' A
#
# COMPACT_ATOMS: atom_id res chain seq x y z
N MET A 1 16.20 -13.30 48.07
CA MET A 1 17.10 -13.60 46.93
C MET A 1 16.21 -13.71 45.71
N GLN A 2 16.46 -12.88 44.71
CA GLN A 2 15.72 -12.77 43.44
C GLN A 2 15.74 -14.07 42.62
N VAL A 3 14.95 -14.03 41.54
CA VAL A 3 14.88 -14.85 40.31
C VAL A 3 13.74 -15.88 40.31
N GLU A 4 12.86 -15.97 39.32
CA GLU A 4 12.79 -15.33 38.00
C GLU A 4 11.47 -14.54 37.82
N GLU A 5 11.62 -13.26 37.49
CA GLU A 5 10.55 -12.48 36.85
C GLU A 5 10.47 -12.98 35.40
N LEU A 6 9.40 -13.71 35.10
CA LEU A 6 9.09 -14.19 33.76
C LEU A 6 9.02 -12.99 32.83
N VAL A 7 10.04 -12.84 32.00
CA VAL A 7 10.09 -11.89 30.89
C VAL A 7 9.07 -12.36 29.86
N GLU A 8 7.80 -12.04 30.09
CA GLU A 8 6.79 -12.00 29.04
C GLU A 8 7.16 -10.83 28.12
N GLU A 9 8.05 -11.10 27.15
CA GLU A 9 8.08 -10.33 25.92
C GLU A 9 6.70 -10.45 25.27
N LYS A 10 5.83 -9.48 25.58
CA LYS A 10 4.60 -9.23 24.84
C LYS A 10 5.00 -8.85 23.43
N THR A 11 5.15 -9.86 22.57
CA THR A 11 5.13 -9.67 21.13
C THR A 11 3.76 -9.07 20.80
N ALA A 12 3.71 -7.75 20.66
CA ALA A 12 2.50 -7.03 20.32
C ALA A 12 2.01 -7.59 18.98
N THR A 13 0.93 -8.37 19.02
CA THR A 13 0.27 -8.89 17.83
C THR A 13 -0.06 -7.72 16.92
N LYS A 14 0.69 -7.58 15.81
CA LYS A 14 0.45 -6.53 14.81
C LYS A 14 -0.99 -6.67 14.36
N ARG A 15 -1.81 -5.63 14.55
CA ARG A 15 -3.21 -5.64 14.10
C ARG A 15 -3.21 -5.82 12.58
N THR A 16 -3.78 -6.92 12.12
CA THR A 16 -4.07 -7.13 10.70
C THR A 16 -5.31 -6.33 10.38
N GLU A 17 -5.15 -5.25 9.62
CA GLU A 17 -6.28 -4.49 9.10
C GLU A 17 -6.86 -5.20 7.88
N ASN A 18 -8.18 -5.38 7.85
CA ASN A 18 -8.86 -5.87 6.67
C ASN A 18 -9.05 -4.72 5.69
N ILE A 19 -8.18 -4.68 4.68
CA ILE A 19 -8.20 -3.72 3.59
C ILE A 19 -8.43 -4.45 2.27
N SER A 20 -8.92 -3.73 1.25
CA SER A 20 -9.04 -4.29 -0.09
C SER A 20 -7.65 -4.53 -0.70
N GLY A 21 -7.56 -5.44 -1.68
CA GLY A 21 -6.31 -5.69 -2.40
C GLY A 21 -5.77 -4.42 -3.08
N SER A 22 -6.66 -3.57 -3.60
CA SER A 22 -6.29 -2.27 -4.19
C SER A 22 -5.59 -1.36 -3.18
N VAL A 23 -6.20 -1.19 -2.00
CA VAL A 23 -5.64 -0.36 -0.92
C VAL A 23 -4.31 -0.94 -0.45
N ALA A 24 -4.22 -2.26 -0.29
CA ALA A 24 -2.99 -2.93 0.11
C ALA A 24 -1.82 -2.66 -0.86
N VAL A 25 -2.09 -2.63 -2.18
CA VAL A 25 -1.06 -2.32 -3.18
C VAL A 25 -0.62 -0.86 -3.06
N LEU A 26 -1.54 0.09 -2.92
CA LEU A 26 -1.20 1.52 -2.80
C LEU A 26 -0.41 1.82 -1.51
N GLU A 27 -0.82 1.26 -0.38
CA GLU A 27 -0.08 1.38 0.89
C GLU A 27 1.32 0.75 0.81
N ALA A 28 1.46 -0.37 0.09
CA ALA A 28 2.76 -0.97 -0.15
C ALA A 28 3.67 -0.07 -1.00
N LEU A 29 3.15 0.56 -2.05
CA LEU A 29 3.92 1.51 -2.86
C LEU A 29 4.41 2.70 -2.02
N ILE A 30 3.56 3.24 -1.15
CA ILE A 30 3.93 4.34 -0.24
C ILE A 30 4.98 3.88 0.77
N ALA A 31 4.84 2.67 1.32
CA ALA A 31 5.83 2.09 2.25
C ALA A 31 7.21 1.92 1.58
N GLU A 32 7.24 1.64 0.27
CA GLU A 32 8.45 1.59 -0.55
C GLU A 32 8.91 2.99 -1.05
N ASN A 33 8.32 4.07 -0.53
CA ASN A 33 8.63 5.47 -0.87
C ASN A 33 8.41 5.81 -2.35
N VAL A 34 7.49 5.14 -3.02
CA VAL A 34 7.04 5.50 -4.37
C VAL A 34 6.27 6.81 -4.31
N GLN A 35 6.60 7.74 -5.21
CA GLN A 35 5.97 9.06 -5.31
C GLN A 35 5.15 9.19 -6.58
N THR A 36 5.56 8.53 -7.67
CA THR A 36 4.97 8.67 -9.00
C THR A 36 4.69 7.30 -9.60
N ILE A 37 3.51 7.15 -10.20
CA ILE A 37 3.04 5.94 -10.89
C ILE A 37 2.76 6.30 -12.34
N PHE A 38 3.42 5.60 -13.27
CA PHE A 38 3.08 5.67 -14.69
C PHE A 38 2.10 4.56 -15.02
N GLY A 39 1.00 4.86 -15.70
CA GLY A 39 0.03 3.82 -16.00
C GLY A 39 -1.00 4.20 -17.06
N TYR A 40 -1.64 3.16 -17.59
CA TYR A 40 -2.76 3.27 -18.51
C TYR A 40 -3.97 2.51 -17.92
N PRO A 41 -5.16 3.12 -17.87
CA PRO A 41 -6.34 2.47 -17.28
C PRO A 41 -6.88 1.38 -18.21
N GLY A 42 -7.43 0.33 -17.60
CA GLY A 42 -8.08 -0.78 -18.29
C GLY A 42 -9.07 -1.49 -17.38
N GLY A 43 -9.97 -2.29 -17.95
CA GLY A 43 -11.11 -2.82 -17.19
C GLY A 43 -10.75 -3.67 -15.98
N ALA A 44 -9.69 -4.48 -16.07
CA ALA A 44 -9.27 -5.34 -14.97
C ALA A 44 -8.60 -4.59 -13.81
N ILE A 45 -7.98 -3.44 -14.08
CA ILE A 45 -7.20 -2.69 -13.09
C ILE A 45 -7.99 -1.52 -12.47
N MET A 46 -9.23 -1.29 -12.94
CA MET A 46 -10.10 -0.22 -12.42
C MET A 46 -10.21 -0.18 -10.89
N PRO A 47 -10.34 -1.30 -10.15
CA PRO A 47 -10.41 -1.23 -8.69
C PRO A 47 -9.21 -0.58 -8.02
N ILE A 48 -8.03 -0.60 -8.67
CA ILE A 48 -6.84 0.11 -8.18
C ILE A 48 -6.91 1.59 -8.54
N TYR A 49 -7.34 1.93 -9.76
CA TYR A 49 -7.53 3.34 -10.16
C TYR A 49 -8.62 4.04 -9.33
N ASP A 50 -9.70 3.32 -9.00
CA ASP A 50 -10.76 3.84 -8.13
C ASP A 50 -10.20 4.15 -6.73
N ALA A 51 -9.40 3.23 -6.17
CA ALA A 51 -8.75 3.47 -4.88
C ALA A 51 -7.69 4.57 -4.97
N LEU A 52 -6.94 4.67 -6.07
CA LEU A 52 -5.88 5.67 -6.28
C LEU A 52 -6.44 7.10 -6.22
N TYR A 53 -7.72 7.29 -6.55
CA TYR A 53 -8.39 8.57 -6.43
C TYR A 53 -8.33 9.15 -5.00
N ASP A 54 -8.40 8.30 -3.98
CA ASP A 54 -8.31 8.70 -2.56
C ASP A 54 -6.86 9.00 -2.11
N TYR A 55 -5.87 8.76 -2.96
CA TYR A 55 -4.44 8.85 -2.67
C TYR A 55 -3.71 9.91 -3.50
N ASN A 56 -4.44 10.78 -4.21
CA ASN A 56 -3.87 11.82 -5.08
C ASN A 56 -2.95 12.82 -4.35
N ASP A 57 -3.04 12.92 -3.02
CA ASP A 57 -2.17 13.75 -2.17
C ASP A 57 -0.83 13.06 -1.82
N LYS A 58 -0.74 11.73 -2.02
CA LYS A 58 0.41 10.90 -1.66
C LYS A 58 1.12 10.28 -2.87
N LEU A 59 0.38 10.00 -3.94
CA LEU A 59 0.86 9.35 -5.15
C LEU A 59 0.45 10.16 -6.38
N GLU A 60 1.44 10.56 -7.16
CA GLU A 60 1.22 11.23 -8.45
C GLU A 60 1.02 10.18 -9.55
N HIS A 61 -0.11 10.22 -10.25
CA HIS A 61 -0.35 9.36 -11.40
C HIS A 61 -0.10 10.09 -12.72
N ILE A 62 0.73 9.50 -13.58
CA ILE A 62 0.99 9.97 -14.93
C ILE A 62 0.32 9.00 -15.92
N LEU A 63 -0.74 9.51 -16.57
CA LEU A 63 -1.43 8.80 -17.63
C LEU A 63 -0.56 8.77 -18.90
N VAL A 64 -0.10 7.58 -19.27
CA VAL A 64 0.61 7.38 -20.54
C VAL A 64 -0.37 7.28 -21.71
N ARG A 65 0.14 7.30 -22.94
CA ARG A 65 -0.68 7.09 -24.15
C ARG A 65 -0.65 5.66 -24.67
N HIS A 66 0.37 4.91 -24.29
CA HIS A 66 0.59 3.53 -24.67
C HIS A 66 1.40 2.87 -23.56
N GLU A 67 1.10 1.64 -23.20
CA GLU A 67 1.73 0.92 -22.07
C GLU A 67 3.24 0.74 -22.27
N GLN A 68 3.72 0.75 -23.53
CA GLN A 68 5.16 0.75 -23.84
C GLN A 68 5.90 2.01 -23.38
N GLY A 69 5.20 3.09 -23.09
CA GLY A 69 5.78 4.34 -22.57
C GLY A 69 5.57 4.53 -21.07
N ALA A 70 4.97 3.57 -20.37
CA ALA A 70 4.87 3.54 -18.92
C ALA A 70 6.12 2.95 -18.27
#